data_AF-F7ZB91-F1
#
_entry.id   AF-F7ZB91-F1
#
_cell.length_a   1.000
_cell.length_b   1.000
_cell.length_c   1.000
_cell.angle_alpha   90.00
_cell.angle_beta   90.00
_cell.angle_gamma   90.00
#
_symmetry.space_group_name_H-M   'P 1'
#
loop_
_entity.id
_entity.type
_entity.pdbx_description
1 polymer ?
#
loop_
_entity_poly.entity_id
_entity_poly.type
_entity_poly.pdbx_seq_one_letter_code
_entity_poly.pdbx_strand_id
1 'polypeptide(L)'
;MLCSMYMLPRKTTRIEISQDTLDALIAEKERTGFGAAKIFQYAKSLDLVGATSNLTSGMIVAWMSGKSRSAHAENIVAVTQAYRSIVFESELPCDANERRLVLITDGVDDELQVFLSARTTSVRKLIVGDASAPEGLTENKLKRLARGRESLILLSHLRFIRKAMNIWGD
;
A
#
# COMPACT_ATOMS: atom_id res chain seq x y z
N MET A 1 5.61 -4.39 -27.91
CA MET A 1 4.74 -4.56 -26.73
C MET A 1 3.82 -3.35 -26.70
N LEU A 2 2.58 -3.51 -27.16
CA LEU A 2 1.63 -2.40 -27.32
C LEU A 2 1.10 -2.00 -25.94
N CYS A 3 1.68 -0.96 -25.34
CA CYS A 3 1.01 -0.24 -24.26
C CYS A 3 -0.25 0.38 -24.84
N SER A 4 -1.37 -0.34 -24.73
CA SER A 4 -2.70 0.23 -24.89
C SER A 4 -2.85 1.29 -23.81
N MET A 5 -2.47 2.52 -24.12
CA MET A 5 -2.79 3.71 -23.35
C MET A 5 -4.30 3.81 -23.34
N TYR A 6 -4.94 3.28 -22.30
CA TYR A 6 -6.28 3.71 -21.91
C TYR A 6 -6.14 5.16 -21.44
N MET A 7 -6.05 6.10 -22.39
CA MET A 7 -6.35 7.50 -22.12
C MET A 7 -7.82 7.55 -21.73
N LEU A 8 -8.08 7.55 -20.42
CA LEU A 8 -9.43 7.73 -19.91
C LEU A 8 -9.95 9.10 -20.36
N PRO A 9 -11.16 9.17 -20.96
CA PRO A 9 -11.71 10.42 -21.45
C PRO A 9 -11.87 11.45 -20.33
N ARG A 10 -11.57 12.71 -20.67
CA ARG A 10 -11.60 13.89 -19.80
C ARG A 10 -13.02 14.17 -19.28
N LYS A 11 -13.17 14.29 -17.96
CA LYS A 11 -14.39 14.63 -17.19
C LYS A 11 -15.53 13.63 -17.42
N THR A 12 -15.46 12.50 -16.72
CA THR A 12 -16.58 11.56 -16.63
C THR A 12 -17.81 12.17 -15.94
N THR A 13 -18.99 11.67 -16.32
CA THR A 13 -20.27 12.01 -15.71
C THR A 13 -20.26 11.73 -14.21
N ARG A 14 -20.87 12.62 -13.42
CA ARG A 14 -21.12 12.37 -12.00
C ARG A 14 -22.18 11.28 -11.89
N ILE A 15 -21.86 10.23 -11.16
CA ILE A 15 -22.78 9.16 -10.81
C ILE A 15 -23.23 9.32 -9.35
N GLU A 16 -24.42 8.81 -9.06
CA GLU A 16 -24.84 8.58 -7.69
C GLU A 16 -24.07 7.39 -7.11
N ILE A 17 -23.64 7.50 -5.86
CA ILE A 17 -22.99 6.42 -5.12
C ILE A 17 -24.10 5.61 -4.48
N SER A 18 -24.34 4.40 -4.99
CA SER A 18 -25.30 3.47 -4.38
C SER A 18 -24.85 3.06 -2.97
N GLN A 19 -25.81 2.64 -2.13
CA GLN A 19 -25.50 2.11 -0.81
C GLN A 19 -24.56 0.89 -0.92
N ASP A 20 -24.78 -0.01 -1.88
CA ASP A 20 -23.91 -1.16 -2.12
C ASP A 20 -22.45 -0.76 -2.42
N THR A 21 -22.26 0.33 -3.19
CA THR A 21 -20.92 0.85 -3.49
C THR A 21 -20.25 1.38 -2.22
N LEU A 22 -21.02 2.07 -1.38
CA LEU A 22 -20.54 2.59 -0.10
C LEU A 22 -20.16 1.45 0.86
N ASP A 23 -21.01 0.44 0.99
CA ASP A 23 -20.78 -0.72 1.84
C ASP A 23 -19.54 -1.50 1.40
N ALA A 24 -19.35 -1.66 0.08
CA ALA A 24 -18.13 -2.26 -0.46
C ALA A 24 -16.86 -1.46 -0.12
N LEU A 25 -16.91 -0.13 -0.20
CA LEU A 25 -15.77 0.72 0.19
C LEU A 25 -15.47 0.67 1.69
N ILE A 26 -16.51 0.57 2.53
CA ILE A 26 -16.36 0.43 3.97
C ILE A 26 -15.74 -0.93 4.32
N ALA A 27 -16.24 -2.02 3.72
CA ALA A 27 -15.70 -3.35 3.92
C ALA A 27 -14.21 -3.43 3.51
N GLU A 28 -13.83 -2.81 2.39
CA GLU A 28 -12.42 -2.75 1.96
C GLU A 28 -11.55 -1.90 2.90
N LYS A 29 -12.08 -0.80 3.43
CA LYS A 29 -11.40 0.01 4.45
C LYS A 29 -11.17 -0.80 5.73
N GLU A 30 -12.15 -1.57 6.18
CA GLU A 30 -12.05 -2.43 7.35
C GLU A 30 -11.06 -3.57 7.12
N ARG A 31 -11.15 -4.25 5.97
CA ARG A 31 -10.20 -5.31 5.57
C ARG A 31 -8.77 -4.82 5.61
N THR A 32 -8.48 -3.69 4.95
CA THR A 32 -7.10 -3.21 4.75
C THR A 32 -6.57 -2.28 5.85
N GLY A 33 -7.45 -1.77 6.72
CA GLY A 33 -7.11 -0.71 7.68
C GLY A 33 -6.76 0.64 7.03
N PHE A 34 -6.89 0.79 5.71
CA PHE A 34 -6.50 2.00 5.00
C PHE A 34 -7.62 3.02 5.00
N GLY A 35 -7.46 4.09 5.78
CA GLY A 35 -8.34 5.26 5.70
C GLY A 35 -8.17 6.05 4.41
N ALA A 36 -9.10 6.97 4.17
CA ALA A 36 -9.18 7.82 2.96
C ALA A 36 -7.87 8.49 2.53
N ALA A 37 -7.08 9.00 3.48
CA ALA A 37 -5.79 9.63 3.17
C ALA A 37 -4.75 8.62 2.67
N LYS A 38 -4.62 7.46 3.34
CA LYS A 38 -3.68 6.41 2.96
C LYS A 38 -4.05 5.80 1.61
N ILE A 39 -5.33 5.47 1.40
CA ILE A 39 -5.77 4.88 0.13
C ILE A 39 -5.61 5.86 -1.04
N PHE A 40 -5.84 7.15 -0.83
CA PHE A 40 -5.59 8.16 -1.86
C PHE A 40 -4.12 8.22 -2.28
N GLN A 41 -3.19 8.29 -1.31
CA GLN A 41 -1.76 8.28 -1.61
C GLN A 41 -1.33 6.99 -2.31
N TYR A 42 -1.91 5.86 -1.90
CA TYR A 42 -1.66 4.59 -2.54
C TYR A 42 -2.15 4.55 -3.99
N ALA A 43 -3.39 4.99 -4.24
CA ALA A 43 -3.94 5.12 -5.59
C ALA A 43 -3.08 6.01 -6.50
N LYS A 44 -2.52 7.10 -5.96
CA LYS A 44 -1.55 7.94 -6.68
C LYS A 44 -0.26 7.20 -7.01
N SER A 45 0.29 6.41 -6.09
CA SER A 45 1.51 5.64 -6.33
C SER A 45 1.35 4.56 -7.40
N LEU A 46 0.11 4.12 -7.64
CA LEU A 46 -0.26 3.18 -8.69
C LEU A 46 -0.67 3.87 -10.01
N ASP A 47 -0.55 5.20 -10.09
CA ASP A 47 -1.01 6.01 -11.23
C ASP A 47 -2.50 5.81 -11.58
N LEU A 48 -3.32 5.38 -10.61
CA LEU A 48 -4.78 5.24 -10.77
C LEU A 48 -5.48 6.59 -10.73
N VAL A 49 -4.80 7.60 -10.19
CA VAL A 49 -5.28 8.98 -10.07
C VAL A 49 -4.46 9.83 -11.02
N GLY A 50 -4.97 9.97 -12.25
CA GLY A 50 -4.30 10.77 -13.27
C GLY A 50 -4.10 12.23 -12.84
N ALA A 51 -3.13 12.91 -13.47
CA ALA A 51 -2.75 14.29 -13.14
C ALA A 51 -3.91 15.31 -13.19
N THR A 52 -4.95 15.03 -13.99
CA THR A 52 -6.14 15.87 -14.13
C THR A 52 -7.30 15.45 -13.24
N SER A 53 -7.15 14.39 -12.43
CA SER A 53 -8.19 13.95 -11.52
C SER A 53 -8.41 15.00 -10.44
N ASN A 54 -9.67 15.27 -10.13
CA ASN A 54 -10.07 16.11 -9.01
C ASN A 54 -10.23 15.32 -7.70
N LEU A 55 -9.88 14.03 -7.69
CA LEU A 55 -9.98 13.20 -6.50
C LEU A 55 -9.12 13.77 -5.38
N THR A 56 -9.71 13.88 -4.19
CA THR A 56 -9.01 14.24 -2.96
C THR A 56 -9.35 13.25 -1.86
N SER A 57 -8.48 13.11 -0.86
CA SER A 57 -8.78 12.31 0.34
C SER A 57 -10.06 12.77 1.05
N GLY A 58 -10.35 14.08 1.05
CA GLY A 58 -11.57 14.65 1.62
C GLY A 58 -12.85 14.17 0.92
N MET A 59 -12.81 13.98 -0.41
CA MET A 59 -13.94 13.40 -1.16
C MET A 59 -14.21 11.97 -0.72
N ILE A 60 -13.16 11.15 -0.55
CA ILE A 60 -13.28 9.77 -0.09
C ILE A 60 -13.89 9.71 1.32
N VAL A 61 -13.46 10.60 2.23
CA VAL A 61 -14.08 10.74 3.57
C VAL A 61 -15.55 11.11 3.47
N ALA A 62 -15.90 12.06 2.59
CA ALA A 62 -17.28 12.48 2.41
C ALA A 62 -18.18 11.36 1.87
N TRP A 63 -17.65 10.51 0.97
CA TRP A 63 -18.36 9.33 0.48
C TRP A 63 -18.57 8.30 1.59
N MET A 64 -17.49 7.90 2.27
CA MET A 64 -17.52 6.89 3.35
C MET A 64 -18.39 7.30 4.54
N SER A 65 -18.58 8.60 4.78
CA SER A 65 -19.46 9.11 5.82
C SER A 65 -20.90 9.38 5.36
N GLY A 66 -21.21 9.12 4.08
CA GLY A 66 -22.51 9.41 3.48
C GLY A 66 -22.82 10.90 3.28
N LYS A 67 -21.89 11.81 3.63
CA LYS A 67 -22.02 13.26 3.46
C LYS A 67 -22.10 13.67 1.98
N SER A 68 -21.53 12.87 1.08
CA SER A 68 -21.65 13.06 -0.35
C SER A 68 -22.11 11.75 -1.01
N ARG A 69 -23.21 11.84 -1.76
CA ARG A 69 -23.81 10.70 -2.48
C ARG A 69 -23.52 10.73 -3.98
N SER A 70 -22.59 11.56 -4.45
CA SER A 70 -22.19 11.58 -5.86
C SER A 70 -20.69 11.72 -6.05
N ALA A 71 -20.18 11.08 -7.09
CA ALA A 71 -18.78 11.07 -7.46
C ALA A 71 -18.61 11.01 -8.98
N HIS A 72 -17.44 11.38 -9.49
CA HIS A 72 -17.06 10.99 -10.83
C HIS A 72 -16.78 9.48 -10.85
N ALA A 73 -17.33 8.77 -11.84
CA ALA A 73 -17.21 7.32 -11.92
C ALA A 73 -15.75 6.85 -11.90
N GLU A 74 -14.86 7.56 -12.60
CA GLU A 74 -13.42 7.28 -12.64
C GLU A 74 -12.77 7.29 -11.24
N ASN A 75 -13.21 8.20 -10.36
CA ASN A 75 -12.64 8.32 -9.04
C ASN A 75 -13.07 7.16 -8.13
N ILE A 76 -14.33 6.69 -8.26
CA ILE A 76 -14.80 5.50 -7.54
C ILE A 76 -14.01 4.28 -8.00
N VAL A 77 -13.87 4.09 -9.33
CA VAL A 77 -13.09 2.99 -9.90
C VAL A 77 -11.65 3.02 -9.41
N ALA A 78 -11.00 4.18 -9.42
CA ALA A 78 -9.63 4.34 -8.95
C ALA A 78 -9.47 3.94 -7.47
N VAL A 79 -10.38 4.36 -6.59
CA VAL A 79 -10.34 4.03 -5.16
C VAL A 79 -10.62 2.55 -4.92
N THR A 80 -11.64 1.98 -5.58
CA THR A 80 -11.95 0.55 -5.48
C THR A 80 -10.79 -0.31 -5.99
N GLN A 81 -10.18 0.06 -7.11
CA GLN A 81 -9.02 -0.65 -7.67
C GLN A 81 -7.80 -0.53 -6.74
N ALA A 82 -7.58 0.64 -6.14
CA ALA A 82 -6.53 0.81 -5.15
C ALA A 82 -6.71 -0.15 -3.97
N TYR A 83 -7.92 -0.25 -3.40
CA TYR A 83 -8.17 -1.18 -2.29
C TYR A 83 -7.94 -2.64 -2.68
N ARG A 84 -8.50 -3.06 -3.83
CA ARG A 84 -8.35 -4.45 -4.32
C ARG A 84 -6.91 -4.83 -4.65
N SER A 85 -6.06 -3.86 -4.94
CA SER A 85 -4.64 -4.12 -5.18
C SER A 85 -3.83 -4.35 -3.90
N ILE A 86 -4.39 -4.02 -2.71
CA ILE A 86 -3.76 -4.31 -1.42
C ILE A 86 -3.98 -5.79 -1.09
N VAL A 87 -2.86 -6.51 -0.99
CA VAL A 87 -2.83 -7.95 -0.67
C VAL A 87 -1.95 -8.18 0.54
N PHE A 88 -2.35 -9.15 1.35
CA PHE A 88 -1.66 -9.59 2.54
C PHE A 88 -0.59 -10.63 2.21
N GLU A 89 0.52 -10.63 2.94
CA GLU A 89 1.59 -11.61 2.70
C GLU A 89 1.10 -13.05 2.83
N SER A 90 0.25 -13.33 3.83
CA SER A 90 -0.34 -14.65 4.10
C SER A 90 -1.19 -15.19 2.94
N GLU A 91 -1.68 -14.32 2.06
CA GLU A 91 -2.52 -14.68 0.91
C GLU A 91 -1.71 -14.91 -0.36
N LEU A 92 -0.40 -14.64 -0.34
CA LEU A 92 0.43 -14.73 -1.54
C LEU A 92 1.03 -16.11 -1.71
N PRO A 93 0.97 -16.68 -2.92
CA PRO A 93 1.67 -17.92 -3.20
C PRO A 93 3.20 -17.70 -3.14
N CYS A 94 3.95 -18.79 -2.93
CA CYS A 94 5.41 -18.71 -2.82
C CYS A 94 6.07 -18.10 -4.06
N ASP A 95 5.48 -18.26 -5.24
CA ASP A 95 5.94 -17.74 -6.54
C ASP A 95 5.40 -16.35 -6.89
N ALA A 96 4.74 -15.66 -5.95
CA ALA A 96 4.22 -14.33 -6.19
C ALA A 96 5.32 -13.34 -6.63
N ASN A 97 4.94 -12.42 -7.53
CA ASN A 97 5.84 -11.41 -8.07
C ASN A 97 6.47 -10.56 -6.96
N GLU A 98 7.80 -10.56 -6.91
CA GLU A 98 8.61 -9.87 -5.91
C GLU A 98 8.47 -8.33 -5.91
N ARG A 99 7.99 -7.75 -7.01
CA ARG A 99 7.70 -6.31 -7.14
C ARG A 99 6.29 -5.93 -6.67
N ARG A 100 5.50 -6.89 -6.18
CA ARG A 100 4.17 -6.62 -5.64
C ARG A 100 4.29 -5.87 -4.32
N LEU A 101 3.48 -4.83 -4.14
CA LEU A 101 3.33 -4.16 -2.84
C LEU A 101 2.40 -4.99 -1.95
N VAL A 102 2.85 -5.20 -0.71
CA VAL A 102 2.14 -5.96 0.30
C VAL A 102 1.96 -5.12 1.55
N LEU A 103 0.84 -5.34 2.21
CA LEU A 103 0.59 -4.73 3.50
C LEU A 103 1.43 -5.47 4.56
N ILE A 104 2.17 -4.71 5.37
CA ILE A 104 2.79 -5.22 6.58
C ILE A 104 1.67 -5.35 7.62
N THR A 105 1.30 -6.59 7.91
CA THR A 105 0.39 -6.94 9.00
C THR A 105 1.13 -7.64 10.12
N ASP A 106 0.41 -7.91 11.21
CA ASP A 106 0.81 -8.91 12.21
C ASP A 106 2.08 -8.58 13.00
N GLY A 107 2.27 -7.32 13.39
CA GLY A 107 3.34 -6.92 14.33
C GLY A 107 4.75 -7.01 13.76
N VAL A 108 4.90 -7.20 12.44
CA VAL A 108 6.22 -7.21 11.78
C VAL A 108 6.96 -5.89 11.99
N ASP A 109 6.26 -4.77 12.12
CA ASP A 109 6.86 -3.48 12.49
C ASP A 109 7.39 -3.48 13.92
N ASP A 110 6.66 -4.08 14.87
CA ASP A 110 7.11 -4.27 16.25
C ASP A 110 8.32 -5.21 16.31
N GLU A 111 8.27 -6.36 15.62
CA GLU A 111 9.39 -7.30 15.54
C GLU A 111 10.62 -6.64 14.90
N LEU A 112 10.42 -5.87 13.82
CA LEU A 112 11.49 -5.12 13.17
C LEU A 112 12.04 -4.03 14.10
N GLN A 113 11.18 -3.37 14.89
CA GLN A 113 11.61 -2.37 15.87
C GLN A 113 12.46 -3.00 16.98
N VAL A 114 12.04 -4.15 17.52
CA VAL A 114 12.82 -4.94 18.49
C VAL A 114 14.15 -5.34 17.87
N PHE A 115 14.13 -5.90 16.66
CA PHE A 115 15.33 -6.32 15.94
C PHE A 115 16.32 -5.16 15.69
N LEU A 116 15.82 -3.98 15.30
CA LEU A 116 16.65 -2.79 15.05
C LEU A 116 17.10 -2.06 16.32
N SER A 117 16.47 -2.30 17.47
CA SER A 117 16.83 -1.67 18.75
C SER A 117 17.78 -2.52 19.57
N ALA A 118 17.65 -3.86 19.50
CA ALA A 118 18.50 -4.81 20.20
C ALA A 118 19.96 -4.80 19.71
N ARG A 119 20.21 -4.31 18.49
CA ARG A 119 21.53 -4.33 17.86
C ARG A 119 21.93 -2.93 17.43
N THR A 120 23.06 -2.45 17.95
CA THR A 120 23.68 -1.18 17.56
C THR A 120 23.97 -1.15 16.06
N THR A 121 24.41 0.02 15.57
CA THR A 121 24.71 0.48 14.19
C THR A 121 25.08 -0.56 13.10
N SER A 122 25.56 -1.75 13.48
CA SER A 122 25.96 -2.88 12.65
C SER A 122 24.82 -3.59 11.91
N VAL A 123 23.62 -3.78 12.49
CA VAL A 123 22.52 -4.49 11.79
C VAL A 123 21.94 -3.68 10.63
N ARG A 124 21.91 -2.34 10.78
CA ARG A 124 21.55 -1.44 9.67
C ARG A 124 22.56 -1.47 8.53
N LYS A 125 23.85 -1.60 8.86
CA LYS A 125 24.92 -1.77 7.87
C LYS A 125 24.91 -3.16 7.23
N LEU A 126 24.48 -4.19 7.97
CA LEU A 126 24.38 -5.56 7.46
C LEU A 126 23.23 -5.71 6.45
N ILE A 127 22.05 -5.16 6.73
CA ILE A 127 20.92 -5.23 5.78
C ILE A 127 21.22 -4.45 4.49
N VAL A 128 21.82 -3.27 4.60
CA VAL A 128 22.07 -2.40 3.43
C VAL A 128 23.39 -2.75 2.71
N GLY A 129 24.32 -3.42 3.41
CA GLY A 129 25.61 -3.85 2.87
C GLY A 129 25.64 -5.30 2.36
N ASP A 130 24.58 -6.08 2.56
CA ASP A 130 24.45 -7.42 2.00
C ASP A 130 24.29 -7.35 0.48
N ALA A 131 25.11 -8.10 -0.26
CA ALA A 131 25.05 -8.14 -1.72
C ALA A 131 23.71 -8.69 -2.26
N SER A 132 22.95 -9.40 -1.43
CA SER A 132 21.62 -9.92 -1.73
C SER A 132 20.47 -8.96 -1.36
N ALA A 133 20.79 -7.76 -0.84
CA ALA A 133 19.77 -6.77 -0.50
C ALA A 133 19.01 -6.32 -1.77
N PRO A 134 17.67 -6.37 -1.77
CA PRO A 134 16.88 -5.98 -2.92
C PRO A 134 16.97 -4.46 -3.17
N GLU A 135 16.98 -4.09 -4.45
CA GLU A 135 17.08 -2.68 -4.88
C GLU A 135 16.00 -1.81 -4.22
N GLY A 136 16.40 -0.62 -3.78
CA GLY A 136 15.50 0.35 -3.14
C GLY A 136 15.18 0.09 -1.66
N LEU A 137 15.69 -0.99 -1.05
CA LEU A 137 15.61 -1.19 0.39
C LEU A 137 16.67 -0.33 1.11
N THR A 138 16.28 0.86 1.54
CA THR A 138 17.20 1.81 2.20
C THR A 138 17.05 1.79 3.73
N GLU A 139 18.06 2.29 4.44
CA GLU A 139 18.00 2.47 5.90
C GLU A 139 16.79 3.32 6.33
N ASN A 140 16.52 4.39 5.59
CA ASN A 140 15.38 5.27 5.87
C ASN A 140 14.05 4.52 5.74
N LYS A 141 13.93 3.64 4.74
CA LYS A 141 12.74 2.81 4.54
C LYS A 141 12.54 1.86 5.73
N LEU A 142 13.57 1.13 6.14
CA LEU A 142 13.52 0.26 7.32
C LEU A 142 13.09 1.02 8.59
N LYS A 143 13.65 2.20 8.85
CA LYS A 143 13.27 3.05 9.99
C LYS A 143 11.81 3.51 9.93
N ARG A 144 11.27 3.75 8.73
CA ARG A 144 9.87 4.14 8.55
C ARG A 144 8.93 2.97 8.83
N LEU A 145 9.27 1.78 8.32
CA LEU A 145 8.52 0.54 8.55
C LEU A 145 8.49 0.21 10.05
N ALA A 146 9.66 0.16 10.70
CA ALA A 146 9.81 -0.13 12.14
C ALA A 146 9.20 0.91 13.09
N ARG A 147 8.63 2.01 12.57
CA ARG A 147 7.93 3.02 13.36
C ARG A 147 6.44 3.08 13.01
N GLY A 148 5.94 2.10 12.24
CA GLY A 148 4.58 2.10 11.70
C GLY A 148 4.27 3.26 10.75
N ARG A 149 5.28 4.01 10.28
CA ARG A 149 5.10 5.18 9.39
C ARG A 149 4.89 4.78 7.94
N GLU A 150 5.19 3.53 7.60
CA GLU A 150 4.98 2.96 6.29
C GLU A 150 4.39 1.57 6.49
N SER A 151 3.25 1.31 5.87
CA SER A 151 2.51 0.04 6.03
C SER A 151 2.59 -0.82 4.77
N LEU A 152 3.19 -0.31 3.70
CA LEU A 152 3.33 -1.01 2.42
C LEU A 152 4.80 -1.20 2.10
N ILE A 153 5.14 -2.38 1.62
CA ILE A 153 6.51 -2.71 1.25
C ILE A 153 6.49 -3.64 0.03
N LEU A 154 7.58 -3.71 -0.74
CA LEU A 154 7.70 -4.71 -1.78
C LEU A 154 7.83 -6.10 -1.15
N LEU A 155 7.23 -7.11 -1.78
CA LEU A 155 7.30 -8.49 -1.31
C LEU A 155 8.75 -8.97 -1.20
N SER A 156 9.61 -8.64 -2.16
CA SER A 156 11.07 -8.90 -2.09
C SER A 156 11.71 -8.33 -0.82
N HIS A 157 11.37 -7.08 -0.48
CA HIS A 157 11.90 -6.40 0.70
C HIS A 157 11.41 -7.11 1.97
N LEU A 158 10.13 -7.48 2.04
CA LEU A 158 9.58 -8.17 3.20
C LEU A 158 10.22 -9.55 3.42
N ARG A 159 10.33 -10.34 2.35
CA ARG A 159 10.99 -11.65 2.37
C ARG A 159 12.46 -11.54 2.80
N PHE A 160 13.17 -10.54 2.28
CA PHE A 160 14.54 -10.26 2.69
C PHE A 160 14.62 -9.91 4.18
N ILE A 161 13.75 -9.03 4.67
CA ILE A 161 13.71 -8.63 6.10
C ILE A 161 13.42 -9.84 6.99
N ARG A 162 12.40 -10.66 6.67
CA ARG A 162 12.10 -11.88 7.44
C ARG A 162 13.27 -12.86 7.45
N LYS A 163 13.91 -13.08 6.29
CA LYS A 163 15.10 -13.94 6.19
C LYS A 163 16.23 -13.40 7.07
N ALA A 164 16.47 -12.09 7.04
CA ALA A 164 17.47 -11.43 7.88
C ALA A 164 17.10 -11.46 9.38
N MET A 165 15.82 -11.46 9.73
CA MET A 165 15.40 -11.63 11.13
C MET A 165 15.57 -13.08 11.61
N ASN A 166 15.29 -14.07 10.76
CA ASN A 166 15.44 -15.49 11.10
C ASN A 166 16.92 -15.91 11.24
N ILE A 167 17.78 -15.56 10.27
CA ILE A 167 19.20 -15.97 10.30
C ILE A 167 19.93 -15.38 11.51
N TRP A 168 19.47 -14.23 11.97
CA TRP A 168 20.17 -13.43 12.96
C TRP A 168 19.37 -13.28 14.25
N GLY A 169 18.22 -13.97 14.39
CA GLY A 169 17.34 -13.89 15.57
C GLY A 169 17.67 -14.91 16.65
N ASP A 170 18.39 -15.98 16.28
CA ASP A 170 19.02 -16.94 17.18
C ASP A 170 20.37 -16.41 17.71
#